data_AF-A0A2M7QTC6-F1
#
_entry.id   AF-A0A2M7QTC6-F1
#
_cell.length_a   1.000
_cell.length_b   1.000
_cell.length_c   1.000
_cell.angle_alpha   90.00
_cell.angle_beta   90.00
_cell.angle_gamma   90.00
#
_symmetry.space_group_name_H-M   'P 1'
#
loop_
_entity.id
_entity.type
_entity.pdbx_description
1 polymer ?
#
loop_
_entity_poly.entity_id
_entity_poly.type
_entity_poly.pdbx_seq_one_letter_code
_entity_poly.pdbx_strand_id
1 'polypeptide(L)'
;MAATTKRKTSLTLDAAALDGAKDLGINISAVAEAALIRAVTEARRKKWLDDNADAFAAQSDWHERNGHPLADIITAPGGSSWST
;
A
#
# COMPACT_ATOMS: atom_id res chain seq x y z
N MET A 1 -22.09 4.42 5.84
CA MET A 1 -21.18 3.89 4.79
C MET A 1 -21.29 4.81 3.59
N ALA A 2 -20.30 5.67 3.35
CA ALA A 2 -20.35 6.60 2.23
C ALA A 2 -20.24 5.79 0.92
N ALA A 3 -21.27 5.86 0.07
CA ALA A 3 -21.23 5.23 -1.24
C ALA A 3 -20.08 5.84 -2.05
N THR A 4 -19.10 5.04 -2.46
CA THR A 4 -18.04 5.47 -3.35
C THR A 4 -18.65 5.83 -4.71
N THR A 5 -18.74 7.11 -5.02
CA THR A 5 -19.23 7.58 -6.31
C THR A 5 -18.25 7.15 -7.40
N LYS A 6 -18.61 6.12 -8.18
CA LYS A 6 -17.83 5.71 -9.34
C LYS A 6 -17.95 6.77 -10.43
N ARG A 7 -16.82 7.21 -10.99
CA ARG A 7 -16.79 8.13 -12.12
C ARG A 7 -16.54 7.35 -13.40
N LYS A 8 -17.44 7.48 -14.38
CA LYS A 8 -17.22 6.93 -15.73
C LYS A 8 -16.04 7.65 -16.38
N THR A 9 -15.09 6.87 -16.89
CA THR A 9 -13.90 7.35 -17.61
C THR A 9 -13.73 6.49 -18.86
N SER A 10 -13.43 7.10 -20.02
CA SER A 10 -13.08 6.39 -21.25
C SER A 10 -11.57 6.25 -21.35
N LEU A 11 -11.09 5.05 -21.69
CA LEU A 11 -9.69 4.74 -21.90
C LEU A 11 -9.52 3.91 -23.17
N THR A 12 -8.37 4.04 -23.81
CA THR A 12 -8.01 3.25 -25.00
C THR A 12 -7.11 2.11 -24.57
N LEU A 13 -7.46 0.88 -24.95
CA LEU A 13 -6.71 -0.34 -24.66
C LEU A 13 -6.50 -1.13 -25.95
N ASP A 14 -5.63 -2.13 -25.88
CA ASP A 14 -5.39 -3.05 -26.99
C ASP A 14 -6.68 -3.75 -27.43
N ALA A 15 -6.94 -3.73 -28.73
CA ALA A 15 -8.18 -4.26 -29.29
C ALA A 15 -8.28 -5.78 -29.15
N ALA A 16 -7.19 -6.51 -29.38
CA ALA A 16 -7.18 -7.97 -29.26
C ALA A 16 -7.41 -8.41 -27.82
N ALA A 17 -6.85 -7.69 -26.84
CA ALA A 17 -7.12 -7.93 -25.43
C ALA A 17 -8.58 -7.65 -25.04
N LEU A 18 -9.19 -6.58 -25.57
CA LEU A 18 -10.59 -6.27 -25.32
C LEU A 18 -11.53 -7.32 -25.91
N ASP A 19 -11.27 -7.78 -27.13
CA ASP A 19 -12.09 -8.79 -27.78
C ASP A 19 -11.92 -10.15 -27.11
N GLY A 20 -10.69 -10.56 -26.81
CA GLY A 20 -10.43 -11.78 -26.02
C GLY A 20 -11.09 -11.74 -24.63
N ALA A 21 -11.12 -10.58 -23.96
CA ALA A 21 -11.81 -10.44 -22.69
C ALA A 21 -13.33 -10.61 -22.83
N LYS A 22 -13.94 -10.07 -23.90
CA LYS A 22 -15.37 -10.25 -24.18
C LYS A 22 -15.70 -11.71 -24.46
N ASP A 23 -14.91 -12.38 -25.29
CA ASP A 23 -15.11 -13.78 -25.67
C ASP A 23 -15.04 -14.71 -24.45
N LEU A 24 -14.18 -14.37 -23.49
CA LEU A 24 -14.01 -15.10 -22.23
C LEU A 24 -14.98 -14.66 -21.11
N GLY A 25 -15.88 -13.71 -21.37
CA GLY A 25 -16.81 -13.19 -20.37
C GLY A 25 -16.16 -12.44 -19.20
N ILE A 26 -14.95 -11.90 -19.40
CA ILE A 26 -14.20 -11.17 -18.37
C ILE A 26 -14.82 -9.78 -18.18
N ASN A 27 -15.07 -9.40 -16.93
CA ASN A 27 -15.51 -8.06 -16.59
C ASN A 27 -14.36 -7.05 -16.65
N ILE A 28 -14.16 -6.46 -17.83
CA ILE A 28 -13.10 -5.49 -18.12
C ILE A 28 -13.09 -4.33 -17.12
N SER A 29 -14.27 -3.81 -16.74
CA SER A 29 -14.36 -2.68 -15.80
C SER A 29 -13.86 -3.07 -14.41
N ALA A 30 -14.19 -4.27 -13.93
CA ALA A 30 -13.75 -4.75 -12.62
C ALA A 30 -12.22 -4.99 -12.60
N VAL A 31 -11.68 -5.56 -13.68
CA VAL A 31 -10.23 -5.77 -13.84
C VAL A 31 -9.49 -4.44 -13.87
N ALA A 32 -9.97 -3.48 -14.68
CA ALA A 32 -9.37 -2.16 -14.78
C ALA A 32 -9.42 -1.40 -13.45
N GLU A 33 -10.54 -1.46 -12.73
CA GLU A 33 -10.69 -0.85 -11.39
C GLU A 33 -9.69 -1.45 -10.40
N ALA A 34 -9.60 -2.79 -10.33
CA ALA A 34 -8.68 -3.46 -9.42
C ALA A 34 -7.20 -3.20 -9.76
N ALA A 35 -6.85 -3.12 -11.05
CA ALA A 35 -5.51 -2.77 -11.49
C ALA A 35 -5.16 -1.32 -11.11
N LEU A 36 -6.07 -0.38 -11.35
CA LEU A 36 -5.87 1.03 -11.04
C LEU A 36 -5.74 1.27 -9.53
N ILE A 37 -6.59 0.65 -8.70
CA ILE A 37 -6.51 0.77 -7.24
C ILE A 37 -5.15 0.29 -6.72
N ARG A 38 -4.66 -0.84 -7.24
CA ARG A 38 -3.35 -1.39 -6.88
C ARG A 38 -2.23 -0.43 -7.25
N ALA A 39 -2.19 0.03 -8.50
CA ALA A 39 -1.17 0.96 -8.98
C ALA A 39 -1.15 2.28 -8.18
N VAL A 40 -2.33 2.84 -7.89
CA VAL A 40 -2.45 4.07 -7.09
C VAL A 40 -1.97 3.86 -5.66
N THR A 41 -2.32 2.74 -5.05
CA THR A 41 -1.92 2.42 -3.67
C THR A 41 -0.41 2.25 -3.57
N GLU A 42 0.19 1.54 -4.53
CA GLU A 42 1.64 1.37 -4.60
C GLU A 42 2.36 2.70 -4.82
N ALA A 43 1.89 3.52 -5.76
CA ALA A 43 2.47 4.85 -6.01
C ALA A 43 2.39 5.75 -4.78
N ARG A 44 1.26 5.73 -4.06
CA ARG A 44 1.11 6.47 -2.78
C ARG A 44 2.05 5.96 -1.71
N ARG A 45 2.17 4.64 -1.56
CA ARG A 45 3.11 4.03 -0.61
C ARG A 45 4.54 4.45 -0.90
N LYS A 46 4.96 4.35 -2.16
CA LYS A 46 6.30 4.77 -2.59
C LYS A 46 6.54 6.24 -2.27
N LYS A 47 5.61 7.11 -2.68
CA LYS A 47 5.70 8.54 -2.38
C LYS A 47 5.82 8.81 -0.87
N TRP A 48 5.02 8.12 -0.06
CA TRP A 48 5.10 8.28 1.40
C TRP A 48 6.46 7.83 1.95
N LEU A 49 7.00 6.70 1.48
CA LEU A 49 8.34 6.25 1.89
C LEU A 49 9.41 7.27 1.52
N ASP A 50 9.37 7.80 0.29
CA ASP A 50 10.31 8.82 -0.17
C ASP A 50 10.18 10.10 0.66
N ASP A 51 8.95 10.58 0.91
CA ASP A 51 8.68 11.78 1.69
C ASP A 51 9.09 11.62 3.18
N ASN A 52 9.20 10.40 3.71
CA ASN A 52 9.54 10.11 5.12
C ASN A 52 10.94 9.50 5.30
N ALA A 53 11.72 9.36 4.22
CA ALA A 53 13.03 8.72 4.27
C ALA A 53 13.97 9.39 5.29
N ASP A 54 14.01 10.72 5.30
CA ASP A 54 14.83 11.49 6.24
C ASP A 54 14.39 11.31 7.70
N ALA A 55 13.09 11.18 7.95
CA ALA A 55 12.55 10.95 9.28
C ALA A 55 12.96 9.56 9.81
N PHE A 56 12.94 8.54 8.95
CA PHE A 56 13.41 7.20 9.31
C PHE A 56 14.92 7.16 9.52
N ALA A 57 15.70 7.88 8.71
CA ALA A 57 17.14 8.02 8.90
C ALA A 57 17.45 8.68 10.24
N ALA A 58 16.83 9.83 10.53
CA ALA A 58 17.00 10.55 11.79
C ALA A 58 16.59 9.70 13.01
N GLN A 59 15.51 8.92 12.90
CA GLN A 59 15.10 7.99 13.95
C GLN A 59 16.12 6.86 14.16
N SER A 60 16.66 6.31 13.08
CA SER A 60 17.68 5.25 13.13
C SER A 60 18.95 5.76 13.82
N ASP A 61 19.45 6.93 13.40
CA ASP A 61 20.60 7.58 14.02
C ASP A 61 20.37 7.86 15.51
N TRP A 62 19.15 8.26 15.87
CA TRP A 62 18.80 8.49 17.27
C TRP A 62 18.81 7.17 18.08
N HIS A 63 18.26 6.08 17.54
CA HIS A 63 18.29 4.75 18.20
C HIS A 63 19.71 4.22 18.37
N GLU A 64 20.60 4.40 17.38
CA GLU A 64 22.01 3.99 17.50
C GLU A 64 22.73 4.73 18.64
N ARG A 65 22.41 6.01 18.83
CA ARG A 65 23.05 6.86 19.84
C ARG A 65 22.48 6.67 21.24
N ASN A 66 21.18 6.39 21.36
CA ASN A 66 20.46 6.42 22.64
C ASN A 66 19.95 5.03 23.09
N GLY A 67 20.09 4.01 22.25
CA GLY A 67 19.46 2.72 22.45
C GLY A 67 17.96 2.75 22.13
N HIS A 68 17.33 1.57 22.17
CA HIS A 68 15.90 1.46 21.90
C HIS A 68 15.10 1.98 23.13
N PRO A 69 14.19 2.96 22.96
CA PRO A 69 13.55 3.66 24.08
C PRO A 69 12.63 2.75 24.91
N LEU A 70 12.20 1.63 24.35
CA LEU A 70 11.38 0.62 25.03
C LEU A 70 12.15 -0.66 25.41
N ALA A 71 13.48 -0.67 25.33
CA ALA A 71 14.28 -1.89 25.58
C ALA A 71 13.94 -2.57 26.93
N ASP A 72 13.81 -1.79 28.00
CA ASP A 72 13.51 -2.30 29.34
C ASP A 72 12.11 -2.94 29.43
N ILE A 73 11.13 -2.39 28.72
CA ILE A 73 9.76 -2.91 28.71
C ILE A 73 9.67 -4.18 27.86
N ILE A 74 10.37 -4.21 26.72
CA ILE A 74 10.41 -5.37 25.82
C ILE A 74 11.06 -6.57 26.51
N THR A 75 12.09 -6.34 27.33
CA THR A 75 12.79 -7.38 28.08
C THR A 75 12.12 -7.74 29.42
N ALA A 76 11.08 -7.01 29.83
CA ALA A 76 10.33 -7.29 31.04
C ALA A 76 9.51 -8.59 30.93
N PRO A 77 9.18 -9.26 32.05
CA PRO A 77 8.45 -10.55 32.05
C PRO A 77 7.09 -10.53 31.32
N GLY A 78 6.48 -9.34 31.16
CA GLY A 78 5.24 -9.14 30.42
C GLY A 78 5.41 -8.88 28.92
N GLY A 79 6.62 -8.64 28.42
CA GLY A 79 6.87 -8.31 27.00
C GLY A 79 6.49 -9.44 26.04
N SER A 80 6.62 -10.68 26.49
CA SER A 80 6.20 -11.88 25.75
C SER A 80 4.68 -12.00 25.56
N SER A 81 3.86 -11.23 26.30
CA SER A 81 2.40 -11.20 26.13
C SER A 81 1.93 -10.38 24.91
N TRP A 82 2.80 -9.57 24.31
CA TRP A 82 2.46 -8.67 23.19
C TRP A 82 2.86 -9.22 21.82
N SER A 83 3.49 -10.39 21.77
CA SER A 83 4.02 -11.00 20.53
C SER A 83 3.08 -12.05 19.90
N THR A 84 1.76 -11.97 20.17
CA THR A 84 0.76 -12.94 19.64
C THR A 84 0.36 -12.63 18.21
#